data_AF-A6TNM3-F1
#
_entry.id   AF-A6TNM3-F1
#
_cell.length_a   1.000
_cell.length_b   1.000
_cell.length_c   1.000
_cell.angle_alpha   90.00
_cell.angle_beta   90.00
_cell.angle_gamma   90.00
#
_symmetry.space_group_name_H-M   'P 1'
#
loop_
_entity.id
_entity.type
_entity.pdbx_description
1 polymer ?
#
loop_
_entity_poly.entity_id
_entity_poly.type
_entity_poly.pdbx_seq_one_letter_code
_entity_poly.pdbx_strand_id
1 'polypeptide(L)'
;MKKSIKFTIILFLSVFLIGCMTVDSNEDPTENVSGQEDQIQEDNEDEALEDQEEIEEIKEIDLQVVQPNEAGQIMVLMYHHIREPEGEWSRTPDNFRKDLLVLYEEGYRPISLEDYATGNITTEAGYTPVVLTFDDGNDNNFNMIEDGDGQWVIDPNSAVAILVDFHEQYPDFPLEATFFINGGSPFGQSEFVEYKLNYIVEKGMDIGNHTNTHINFTNANAEKIQEELGRINEMVNNIIPDYEVNTLALPFGSKPKDEALRKYLVEGTYQGNPYKHVAVLEVGWDPYHSPYHESFNGATIHRIRASETKVDGVGMYDWMKALDQGGRLRYISDGDPNVVTVPKAYEDRISHELEGKEIRIYELNE
;
A
#
# COMPACT_ATOMS: atom_id res chain seq x y z
N MET A 1 25.63 14.47 -48.75
CA MET A 1 24.80 15.70 -48.77
C MET A 1 24.48 16.07 -47.33
N LYS A 2 25.17 17.08 -46.79
CA LYS A 2 25.00 17.57 -45.41
C LYS A 2 23.78 18.50 -45.36
N LYS A 3 22.82 18.24 -44.48
CA LYS A 3 21.76 19.20 -44.10
C LYS A 3 22.00 19.63 -42.66
N SER A 4 22.38 20.90 -42.51
CA SER A 4 22.53 21.60 -41.24
C SER A 4 21.17 22.08 -40.74
N ILE A 5 20.77 21.66 -39.54
CA ILE A 5 19.62 22.21 -38.82
C ILE A 5 20.17 23.26 -37.85
N LYS A 6 19.69 24.50 -37.99
CA LYS A 6 20.01 25.62 -37.08
C LYS A 6 18.94 25.65 -35.98
N PHE A 7 19.36 25.51 -34.73
CA PHE A 7 18.51 25.81 -33.56
C PHE A 7 18.72 27.26 -33.15
N THR A 8 17.62 28.00 -33.04
CA THR A 8 17.59 29.38 -32.54
C THR A 8 17.30 29.33 -31.04
N ILE A 9 18.24 29.81 -30.23
CA ILE A 9 18.11 29.98 -28.78
C ILE A 9 17.42 31.32 -28.52
N ILE A 10 16.29 31.31 -27.81
CA ILE A 10 15.62 32.52 -27.31
C ILE A 10 16.05 32.70 -25.85
N LEU A 11 16.85 33.74 -25.62
CA LEU A 11 17.34 34.16 -24.30
C LEU A 11 16.39 35.24 -23.76
N PHE A 12 15.67 34.95 -22.68
CA PHE A 12 14.92 35.97 -21.94
C PHE A 12 15.84 36.60 -20.89
N LEU A 13 16.11 37.89 -21.08
CA LEU A 13 16.88 38.75 -20.18
C LEU A 13 15.89 39.60 -19.38
N SER A 14 15.81 39.43 -18.06
CA SER A 14 15.11 40.37 -17.18
C SER A 14 16.05 40.83 -16.08
N VAL A 15 16.44 42.10 -16.19
CA VAL A 15 17.24 42.87 -15.23
C VAL A 15 16.29 43.49 -14.21
N PHE A 16 16.51 43.25 -12.93
CA PHE A 16 16.19 44.21 -11.87
C PHE A 16 17.35 44.25 -10.87
N LEU A 17 17.85 45.45 -10.65
CA LEU A 17 18.91 45.81 -9.70
C LEU A 17 18.38 46.97 -8.84
N ILE A 18 18.97 47.09 -7.64
CA ILE A 18 18.90 48.16 -6.63
C ILE A 18 17.86 47.86 -5.52
N GLY A 19 18.20 47.86 -4.22
CA GLY A 19 19.46 48.20 -3.56
C GLY A 19 19.40 47.98 -2.04
N CYS A 20 20.58 47.84 -1.43
CA CYS A 20 20.81 47.65 0.01
C CYS A 20 20.49 48.89 0.85
N MET A 21 20.19 48.70 2.15
CA MET A 21 20.83 49.46 3.24
C MET A 21 20.61 48.78 4.61
N THR A 22 21.71 48.50 5.29
CA THR A 22 21.83 48.14 6.71
C THR A 22 22.23 49.38 7.51
N VAL A 23 21.62 49.63 8.68
CA VAL A 23 22.24 50.43 9.75
C VAL A 23 21.85 49.82 11.10
N ASP A 24 22.87 49.64 11.92
CA ASP A 24 22.88 49.13 13.29
C ASP A 24 23.29 50.29 14.21
N SER A 25 22.68 50.44 15.40
CA SER A 25 23.33 50.89 16.65
C SER A 25 22.35 51.33 17.76
N ASN A 26 22.56 50.69 18.92
CA ASN A 26 22.15 50.94 20.31
C ASN A 26 21.99 52.38 20.87
N GLU A 27 21.32 52.41 22.03
CA GLU A 27 21.41 53.31 23.22
C GLU A 27 20.22 54.22 23.56
N ASP A 28 19.57 53.87 24.68
CA ASP A 28 18.73 54.65 25.63
C ASP A 28 19.66 55.59 26.46
N PRO A 29 19.24 56.71 27.15
CA PRO A 29 18.19 56.72 28.19
C PRO A 29 17.40 58.05 28.44
N THR A 30 16.39 57.92 29.32
CA THR A 30 15.88 58.86 30.36
C THR A 30 14.45 59.44 30.26
N GLU A 31 13.62 58.98 31.21
CA GLU A 31 12.71 59.70 32.14
C GLU A 31 11.90 60.92 31.61
N ASN A 32 10.57 61.09 31.80
CA ASN A 32 9.79 60.98 33.04
C ASN A 32 8.29 61.30 32.76
N VAL A 33 7.39 60.55 33.43
CA VAL A 33 6.17 61.01 34.15
C VAL A 33 5.01 61.63 33.35
N SER A 34 3.88 60.91 33.20
CA SER A 34 2.80 60.81 34.21
C SER A 34 1.54 60.12 33.65
N GLY A 35 1.04 59.13 34.39
CA GLY A 35 -0.38 58.85 34.64
C GLY A 35 -1.30 58.56 33.46
N GLN A 36 -1.79 57.32 33.36
CA GLN A 36 -3.12 56.94 33.86
C GLN A 36 -3.48 55.55 33.27
N GLU A 37 -3.43 54.50 34.09
CA GLU A 37 -4.10 53.23 33.81
C GLU A 37 -5.62 53.49 33.81
N ASP A 38 -6.36 53.08 32.79
CA ASP A 38 -6.91 51.72 32.75
C ASP A 38 -7.86 51.49 31.54
N GLN A 39 -7.79 50.26 31.03
CA GLN A 39 -8.71 49.56 30.11
C GLN A 39 -8.65 49.88 28.60
N ILE A 40 -7.84 49.09 27.89
CA ILE A 40 -8.07 48.75 26.47
C ILE A 40 -8.26 47.23 26.39
N GLN A 41 -9.38 46.88 25.77
CA GLN A 41 -9.84 45.58 25.37
C GLN A 41 -8.97 45.13 24.17
N GLU A 42 -8.17 44.08 24.34
CA GLU A 42 -7.44 43.45 23.23
C GLU A 42 -8.42 42.53 22.48
N ASP A 43 -8.81 42.97 21.29
CA ASP A 43 -9.37 42.11 20.25
C ASP A 43 -8.21 41.25 19.70
N ASN A 44 -8.11 40.00 20.17
CA ASN A 44 -7.33 38.97 19.49
C ASN A 44 -8.21 38.37 18.38
N GLU A 45 -7.95 38.78 17.14
CA GLU A 45 -8.37 38.03 15.96
C GLU A 45 -7.45 36.81 15.82
N ASP A 46 -7.86 35.70 16.42
CA ASP A 46 -7.35 34.37 16.08
C ASP A 46 -7.92 34.00 14.69
N GLU A 47 -7.11 34.17 13.63
CA GLU A 47 -7.36 33.51 12.35
C GLU A 47 -7.15 32.00 12.51
N ALA A 48 -8.22 31.32 12.92
CA ALA A 48 -8.33 29.87 12.75
C ALA A 48 -8.40 29.57 11.25
N LEU A 49 -7.31 29.01 10.72
CA LEU A 49 -7.32 28.31 9.44
C LEU A 49 -8.26 27.10 9.58
N GLU A 50 -9.50 27.27 9.13
CA GLU A 50 -10.40 26.15 8.85
C GLU A 50 -9.82 25.41 7.64
N ASP A 51 -9.19 24.26 7.90
CA ASP A 51 -9.00 23.22 6.89
C ASP A 51 -10.40 22.82 6.39
N GLN A 52 -10.79 23.35 5.24
CA GLN A 52 -11.94 22.84 4.49
C GLN A 52 -11.51 21.48 3.94
N GLU A 53 -11.87 20.41 4.65
CA GLU A 53 -12.01 19.11 4.01
C GLU A 53 -12.92 19.29 2.80
N GLU A 54 -12.34 19.15 1.62
CA GLU A 54 -13.08 19.09 0.37
C GLU A 54 -13.94 17.83 0.44
N ILE A 55 -15.20 17.97 0.86
CA ILE A 55 -16.18 16.90 0.82
C ILE A 55 -16.34 16.55 -0.66
N GLU A 56 -15.66 15.51 -1.13
CA GLU A 56 -15.90 14.94 -2.45
C GLU A 56 -17.40 14.67 -2.57
N GLU A 57 -18.04 15.36 -3.51
CA GLU A 57 -19.47 15.27 -3.74
C GLU A 57 -19.80 13.82 -4.14
N ILE A 58 -20.45 13.07 -3.25
CA ILE A 58 -20.82 11.67 -3.45
C ILE A 58 -21.53 11.55 -4.80
N LYS A 59 -20.87 10.93 -5.77
CA LYS A 59 -21.45 10.70 -7.09
C LYS A 59 -22.54 9.65 -6.95
N GLU A 60 -23.80 10.06 -7.08
CA GLU A 60 -24.91 9.12 -7.12
C GLU A 60 -24.73 8.17 -8.33
N ILE A 61 -24.42 6.90 -8.06
CA ILE A 61 -24.21 5.88 -9.09
C ILE A 61 -25.53 5.22 -9.51
N ASP A 62 -25.63 4.84 -10.79
CA ASP A 62 -26.72 3.99 -11.26
C ASP A 62 -26.44 2.52 -10.90
N LEU A 63 -27.08 2.05 -9.84
CA LEU A 63 -26.92 0.68 -9.31
C LEU A 63 -27.29 -0.42 -10.32
N GLN A 64 -28.12 -0.11 -11.32
CA GLN A 64 -28.50 -1.08 -12.35
C GLN A 64 -27.43 -1.23 -13.43
N VAL A 65 -26.63 -0.18 -13.64
CA VAL A 65 -25.52 -0.14 -14.60
C VAL A 65 -24.22 -0.61 -13.96
N VAL A 66 -23.85 -0.04 -12.81
CA VAL A 66 -22.60 -0.34 -12.11
C VAL A 66 -22.64 -1.73 -11.47
N GLN A 67 -23.81 -2.11 -10.95
CA GLN A 67 -24.04 -3.38 -10.25
C GLN A 67 -22.99 -3.65 -9.15
N PRO A 68 -22.76 -2.70 -8.23
CA PRO A 68 -21.79 -2.88 -7.15
C PRO A 68 -22.16 -4.09 -6.29
N ASN A 69 -21.14 -4.79 -5.84
CA ASN A 69 -21.28 -5.97 -5.01
C ASN A 69 -20.06 -6.11 -4.11
N GLU A 70 -20.12 -5.45 -2.98
CA GLU A 70 -19.02 -5.37 -2.03
C GLU A 70 -19.00 -6.55 -1.04
N ALA A 71 -19.88 -7.54 -1.24
CA ALA A 71 -19.81 -8.87 -0.62
C ALA A 71 -18.90 -9.85 -1.39
N GLY A 72 -18.36 -9.43 -2.53
CA GLY A 72 -17.53 -10.27 -3.41
C GLY A 72 -16.13 -10.53 -2.88
N GLN A 73 -15.41 -11.43 -3.55
CA GLN A 73 -14.06 -11.82 -3.19
C GLN A 73 -13.03 -10.89 -3.86
N ILE A 74 -11.91 -10.71 -3.17
CA ILE A 74 -10.78 -9.87 -3.59
C ILE A 74 -9.55 -10.76 -3.79
N MET A 75 -8.80 -10.49 -4.86
CA MET A 75 -7.54 -11.19 -5.11
C MET A 75 -6.41 -10.55 -4.30
N VAL A 76 -5.66 -11.36 -3.56
CA VAL A 76 -4.38 -10.97 -2.94
C VAL A 76 -3.27 -11.70 -3.67
N LEU A 77 -2.55 -10.98 -4.52
CA LEU A 77 -1.56 -11.53 -5.43
C LEU A 77 -0.19 -11.60 -4.76
N MET A 78 0.43 -12.78 -4.82
CA MET A 78 1.73 -13.07 -4.24
C MET A 78 2.77 -13.29 -5.33
N TYR A 79 3.75 -12.40 -5.37
CA TYR A 79 4.99 -12.51 -6.14
C TYR A 79 6.16 -12.84 -5.21
N HIS A 80 7.26 -13.35 -5.76
CA HIS A 80 8.53 -13.51 -5.04
C HIS A 80 9.63 -12.82 -5.83
N HIS A 81 10.14 -13.48 -6.88
CA HIS A 81 11.12 -12.87 -7.78
C HIS A 81 10.47 -12.24 -9.02
N ILE A 82 10.97 -11.06 -9.40
CA ILE A 82 10.77 -10.45 -10.72
C ILE A 82 12.07 -10.57 -11.52
N ARG A 83 12.29 -11.72 -12.17
CA ARG A 83 13.55 -12.03 -12.86
C ARG A 83 13.37 -13.07 -13.97
N GLU A 84 14.40 -13.18 -14.80
CA GLU A 84 14.55 -14.26 -15.76
C GLU A 84 15.33 -15.46 -15.17
N PRO A 85 15.02 -16.71 -15.54
CA PRO A 85 13.86 -17.13 -16.34
C PRO A 85 12.57 -17.25 -15.49
N GLU A 86 11.43 -17.36 -16.17
CA GLU A 86 10.16 -17.73 -15.54
C GLU A 86 10.28 -19.05 -14.74
N GLY A 87 9.63 -19.10 -13.58
CA GLY A 87 9.66 -20.26 -12.71
C GLY A 87 8.49 -20.29 -11.72
N GLU A 88 8.48 -21.30 -10.88
CA GLU A 88 7.42 -21.49 -9.88
C GLU A 88 7.25 -20.28 -8.94
N TRP A 89 8.37 -19.67 -8.55
CA TRP A 89 8.46 -18.49 -7.68
C TRP A 89 9.15 -17.32 -8.39
N SER A 90 9.09 -17.27 -9.72
CA SER A 90 9.76 -16.24 -10.52
C SER A 90 8.88 -15.83 -11.69
N ARG A 91 8.55 -14.55 -11.77
CA ARG A 91 7.87 -13.92 -12.89
C ARG A 91 8.89 -13.10 -13.66
N THR A 92 8.92 -13.16 -14.99
CA THR A 92 9.84 -12.29 -15.73
C THR A 92 9.40 -10.83 -15.67
N PRO A 93 10.30 -9.84 -15.79
CA PRO A 93 9.94 -8.42 -15.86
C PRO A 93 8.88 -8.11 -16.91
N ASP A 94 9.00 -8.69 -18.12
CA ASP A 94 8.04 -8.47 -19.21
C ASP A 94 6.67 -9.08 -18.90
N ASN A 95 6.67 -10.26 -18.28
CA ASN A 95 5.43 -10.89 -17.85
C ASN A 95 4.77 -10.13 -16.69
N PHE A 96 5.55 -9.58 -15.76
CA PHE A 96 5.00 -8.75 -14.68
C PHE A 96 4.37 -7.46 -15.23
N ARG A 97 5.01 -6.78 -16.18
CA ARG A 97 4.39 -5.64 -16.91
C ARG A 97 3.08 -6.04 -17.58
N LYS A 98 3.03 -7.23 -18.17
CA LYS A 98 1.80 -7.77 -18.76
C LYS A 98 0.73 -8.06 -17.71
N ASP A 99 1.11 -8.58 -16.54
CA ASP A 99 0.18 -8.84 -15.45
C ASP A 99 -0.50 -7.54 -14.99
N LEU A 100 0.29 -6.46 -14.80
CA LEU A 100 -0.24 -5.13 -14.45
C LEU A 100 -1.19 -4.59 -15.54
N LEU A 101 -0.80 -4.71 -16.81
CA LEU A 101 -1.65 -4.29 -17.93
C LEU A 101 -2.98 -5.05 -17.96
N VAL A 102 -2.97 -6.36 -17.77
CA VAL A 102 -4.21 -7.15 -17.77
C VAL A 102 -5.08 -6.81 -16.57
N LEU A 103 -4.50 -6.63 -15.38
CA LEU A 103 -5.26 -6.15 -14.21
C LEU A 103 -5.93 -4.81 -14.50
N TYR A 104 -5.18 -3.85 -15.06
CA TYR A 104 -5.69 -2.54 -15.41
C TYR A 104 -6.85 -2.59 -16.43
N GLU A 105 -6.64 -3.30 -17.55
CA GLU A 105 -7.60 -3.43 -18.65
C GLU A 105 -8.90 -4.16 -18.23
N GLU A 106 -8.80 -5.13 -17.31
CA GLU A 106 -9.93 -5.90 -16.78
C GLU A 106 -10.60 -5.23 -15.56
N GLY A 107 -10.26 -3.97 -15.28
CA GLY A 107 -10.92 -3.14 -14.27
C GLY A 107 -10.51 -3.45 -12.83
N TYR A 108 -9.31 -4.00 -12.61
CA TYR A 108 -8.74 -4.13 -11.27
C TYR A 108 -7.96 -2.87 -10.90
N ARG A 109 -8.01 -2.49 -9.61
CA ARG A 109 -7.29 -1.34 -9.05
C ARG A 109 -6.56 -1.74 -7.78
N PRO A 110 -5.24 -1.51 -7.68
CA PRO A 110 -4.50 -1.80 -6.47
C PRO A 110 -5.04 -1.04 -5.26
N ILE A 111 -5.10 -1.70 -4.11
CA ILE A 111 -5.29 -1.09 -2.80
C ILE A 111 -4.20 -1.59 -1.84
N SER A 112 -3.90 -0.82 -0.81
CA SER A 112 -2.99 -1.26 0.25
C SER A 112 -3.56 -2.51 0.95
N LEU A 113 -2.66 -3.33 1.49
CA LEU A 113 -3.10 -4.50 2.25
C LEU A 113 -3.78 -4.10 3.57
N GLU A 114 -3.37 -2.98 4.16
CA GLU A 114 -4.01 -2.42 5.35
C GLU A 114 -5.45 -1.99 5.06
N ASP A 115 -5.69 -1.26 3.97
CA ASP A 115 -7.03 -0.83 3.57
C ASP A 115 -7.93 -2.03 3.29
N TYR A 116 -7.39 -3.06 2.62
CA TYR A 116 -8.11 -4.31 2.45
C TYR A 116 -8.47 -4.95 3.78
N ALA A 117 -7.53 -5.05 4.73
CA ALA A 117 -7.76 -5.71 6.00
C ALA A 117 -8.67 -4.94 6.96
N THR A 118 -8.71 -3.62 6.84
CA THR A 118 -9.49 -2.71 7.69
C THR A 118 -10.81 -2.27 7.04
N GLY A 119 -11.03 -2.60 5.77
CA GLY A 119 -12.25 -2.24 5.04
C GLY A 119 -12.31 -0.76 4.63
N ASN A 120 -11.16 -0.10 4.51
CA ASN A 120 -11.04 1.27 4.01
C ASN A 120 -10.86 1.30 2.48
N ILE A 121 -11.83 0.76 1.74
CA ILE A 121 -11.73 0.62 0.29
C ILE A 121 -12.18 1.93 -0.39
N THR A 122 -11.28 2.57 -1.11
CA THR A 122 -11.51 3.82 -1.88
C THR A 122 -11.55 3.57 -3.40
N THR A 123 -11.65 2.32 -3.82
CA THR A 123 -11.71 1.94 -5.24
C THR A 123 -12.89 2.60 -5.93
N GLU A 124 -12.68 3.20 -7.10
CA GLU A 124 -13.75 3.85 -7.85
C GLU A 124 -14.90 2.89 -8.23
N ALA A 125 -16.10 3.45 -8.35
CA ALA A 125 -17.32 2.71 -8.68
C ALA A 125 -17.17 1.86 -9.96
N GLY A 126 -17.57 0.59 -9.88
CA GLY A 126 -17.52 -0.36 -11.00
C GLY A 126 -16.17 -1.06 -11.18
N TYR A 127 -15.12 -0.65 -10.47
CA TYR A 127 -13.84 -1.34 -10.45
C TYR A 127 -13.75 -2.37 -9.32
N THR A 128 -12.74 -3.22 -9.40
CA THR A 128 -12.47 -4.27 -8.41
C THR A 128 -11.13 -4.03 -7.72
N PRO A 129 -11.06 -3.98 -6.39
CA PRO A 129 -9.79 -3.90 -5.68
C PRO A 129 -8.95 -5.18 -5.90
N VAL A 130 -7.63 -5.02 -5.93
CA VAL A 130 -6.64 -6.12 -5.91
C VAL A 130 -5.49 -5.73 -4.99
N VAL A 131 -4.93 -6.68 -4.25
CA VAL A 131 -3.75 -6.42 -3.41
C VAL A 131 -2.51 -7.03 -4.05
N LEU A 132 -1.42 -6.28 -4.12
CA LEU A 132 -0.13 -6.73 -4.67
C LEU A 132 0.87 -6.96 -3.52
N THR A 133 1.45 -8.16 -3.44
CA THR A 133 2.41 -8.53 -2.39
C THR A 133 3.67 -9.18 -2.96
N PHE A 134 4.82 -8.88 -2.36
CA PHE A 134 6.13 -9.43 -2.73
C PHE A 134 6.82 -10.02 -1.50
N ASP A 135 7.11 -11.32 -1.53
CA ASP A 135 7.76 -12.02 -0.42
C ASP A 135 9.29 -12.03 -0.55
N ASP A 136 9.94 -12.28 0.58
CA ASP A 136 11.39 -12.44 0.82
C ASP A 136 12.26 -11.17 0.73
N GLY A 137 11.75 -10.08 0.16
CA GLY A 137 12.57 -8.88 -0.08
C GLY A 137 13.77 -9.19 -0.97
N ASN A 138 13.54 -9.89 -2.09
CA ASN A 138 14.59 -10.29 -3.02
C ASN A 138 15.24 -9.08 -3.70
N ASP A 139 16.51 -9.21 -4.09
CA ASP A 139 17.26 -8.16 -4.80
C ASP A 139 16.51 -7.57 -5.99
N ASN A 140 15.91 -8.42 -6.82
CA ASN A 140 15.15 -8.06 -7.99
C ASN A 140 13.75 -7.47 -7.69
N ASN A 141 13.32 -7.40 -6.43
CA ASN A 141 12.17 -6.57 -6.06
C ASN A 141 12.53 -5.09 -6.03
N PHE A 142 13.72 -4.75 -5.54
CA PHE A 142 14.24 -3.38 -5.55
C PHE A 142 15.77 -3.41 -5.70
N ASN A 143 16.27 -3.22 -6.92
CA ASN A 143 17.70 -3.28 -7.21
C ASN A 143 18.23 -1.90 -7.63
N MET A 144 19.45 -1.56 -7.19
CA MET A 144 20.19 -0.38 -7.63
C MET A 144 21.31 -0.82 -8.57
N ILE A 145 21.46 -0.13 -9.69
CA ILE A 145 22.52 -0.35 -10.69
C ILE A 145 23.22 0.97 -11.03
N GLU A 146 24.45 0.90 -11.50
CA GLU A 146 25.14 2.08 -12.05
C GLU A 146 24.73 2.30 -13.51
N ASP A 147 24.41 3.53 -13.87
CA ASP A 147 24.21 3.94 -15.25
C ASP A 147 25.55 4.09 -16.02
N GLY A 148 25.49 4.55 -17.27
CA GLY A 148 26.68 4.74 -18.11
C GLY A 148 27.67 5.79 -17.60
N ASP A 149 27.23 6.68 -16.70
CA ASP A 149 28.03 7.74 -16.07
C ASP A 149 28.45 7.39 -14.62
N GLY A 150 28.17 6.15 -14.18
CA GLY A 150 28.50 5.66 -12.84
C GLY A 150 27.59 6.21 -11.74
N GLN A 151 26.41 6.73 -12.08
CA GLN A 151 25.41 7.14 -11.09
C GLN A 151 24.51 5.96 -10.72
N TRP A 152 24.20 5.82 -9.44
CA TRP A 152 23.26 4.81 -8.97
C TRP A 152 21.83 5.19 -9.37
N VAL A 153 21.15 4.28 -10.05
CA VAL A 153 19.76 4.38 -10.47
C VAL A 153 19.00 3.10 -10.11
N ILE A 154 17.68 3.17 -10.01
CA ILE A 154 16.84 2.00 -9.80
C ILE A 154 16.87 1.15 -11.07
N ASP A 155 17.08 -0.17 -10.93
CA ASP A 155 17.03 -1.11 -12.03
C ASP A 155 15.63 -1.10 -12.66
N PRO A 156 15.49 -0.74 -13.95
CA PRO A 156 14.18 -0.64 -14.62
C PRO A 156 13.45 -1.98 -14.72
N ASN A 157 14.11 -3.11 -14.45
CA ASN A 157 13.52 -4.44 -14.42
C ASN A 157 13.19 -4.95 -13.01
N SER A 158 13.46 -4.15 -11.97
CA SER A 158 13.01 -4.48 -10.61
C SER A 158 11.51 -4.24 -10.45
N ALA A 159 10.89 -4.95 -9.49
CA ALA A 159 9.45 -4.80 -9.22
C ALA A 159 9.06 -3.35 -8.93
N VAL A 160 9.82 -2.66 -8.07
CA VAL A 160 9.59 -1.25 -7.70
C VAL A 160 9.62 -0.33 -8.91
N ALA A 161 10.63 -0.46 -9.79
CA ALA A 161 10.71 0.41 -10.96
C ALA A 161 9.53 0.16 -11.93
N ILE A 162 9.13 -1.10 -12.12
CA ILE A 162 8.01 -1.45 -12.99
C ILE A 162 6.69 -0.91 -12.45
N LEU A 163 6.44 -1.02 -11.15
CA LEU A 163 5.24 -0.46 -10.51
C LEU A 163 5.18 1.06 -10.65
N VAL A 164 6.28 1.75 -10.37
CA VAL A 164 6.37 3.22 -10.50
C VAL A 164 6.16 3.66 -11.94
N ASP A 165 6.85 3.05 -12.90
CA ASP A 165 6.70 3.35 -14.34
C ASP A 165 5.28 3.08 -14.84
N PHE A 166 4.63 2.02 -14.35
CA PHE A 166 3.25 1.70 -14.71
C PHE A 166 2.28 2.73 -14.15
N HIS A 167 2.40 3.13 -12.88
CA HIS A 167 1.58 4.17 -12.28
C HIS A 167 1.75 5.53 -12.98
N GLU A 168 2.98 5.90 -13.35
CA GLU A 168 3.23 7.13 -14.11
C GLU A 168 2.54 7.13 -15.49
N GLN A 169 2.43 5.96 -16.13
CA GLN A 169 1.73 5.79 -17.40
C GLN A 169 0.21 5.70 -17.24
N TYR A 170 -0.27 5.14 -16.13
CA TYR A 170 -1.69 4.95 -15.80
C TYR A 170 -1.97 5.48 -14.39
N PRO A 171 -2.11 6.81 -14.21
CA PRO A 171 -2.28 7.40 -12.88
C PRO A 171 -3.54 6.94 -12.13
N ASP A 172 -4.53 6.44 -12.86
CA ASP A 172 -5.75 5.83 -12.30
C ASP A 172 -5.54 4.36 -11.86
N PHE A 173 -4.33 3.83 -11.95
CA PHE A 173 -3.89 2.58 -11.32
C PHE A 173 -2.98 2.93 -10.13
N PRO A 174 -3.51 2.95 -8.89
CA PRO A 174 -2.76 3.38 -7.71
C PRO A 174 -1.43 2.62 -7.51
N LEU A 175 -0.41 3.32 -7.01
CA LEU A 175 0.90 2.75 -6.68
C LEU A 175 0.85 2.03 -5.32
N GLU A 176 0.10 0.92 -5.25
CA GLU A 176 -0.09 0.15 -4.02
C GLU A 176 0.57 -1.22 -4.12
N ALA A 177 1.48 -1.52 -3.20
CA ALA A 177 2.11 -2.82 -3.06
C ALA A 177 2.74 -2.99 -1.67
N THR A 178 2.72 -4.20 -1.13
CA THR A 178 3.41 -4.53 0.12
C THR A 178 4.63 -5.41 -0.14
N PHE A 179 5.81 -4.98 0.33
CA PHE A 179 7.05 -5.75 0.29
C PHE A 179 7.33 -6.38 1.65
N PHE A 180 7.18 -7.70 1.75
CA PHE A 180 7.45 -8.48 2.94
C PHE A 180 8.95 -8.77 3.05
N ILE A 181 9.61 -8.21 4.06
CA ILE A 181 11.06 -8.30 4.22
C ILE A 181 11.49 -9.25 5.34
N ASN A 182 12.66 -9.87 5.15
CA ASN A 182 13.38 -10.61 6.17
C ASN A 182 14.48 -9.76 6.82
N GLY A 183 15.09 -10.29 7.89
CA GLY A 183 16.20 -9.63 8.57
C GLY A 183 17.48 -9.66 7.74
N GLY A 184 18.46 -8.85 8.15
CA GLY A 184 19.76 -8.79 7.50
C GLY A 184 19.84 -7.63 6.50
N SER A 185 19.84 -7.93 5.20
CA SER A 185 19.98 -6.93 4.14
C SER A 185 18.86 -7.11 3.12
N PRO A 186 17.64 -6.63 3.44
CA PRO A 186 16.53 -6.72 2.50
C PRO A 186 16.92 -6.09 1.16
N PHE A 187 16.47 -6.71 0.08
CA PHE A 187 16.81 -6.35 -1.30
C PHE A 187 18.31 -6.46 -1.65
N GLY A 188 19.08 -7.23 -0.89
CA GLY A 188 20.39 -7.76 -1.29
C GLY A 188 21.54 -6.75 -1.41
N GLN A 189 21.34 -5.46 -1.09
CA GLN A 189 22.37 -4.42 -1.15
C GLN A 189 22.35 -3.61 0.15
N SER A 190 23.21 -3.98 1.10
CA SER A 190 23.20 -3.46 2.48
C SER A 190 23.41 -1.95 2.56
N GLU A 191 24.20 -1.39 1.64
CA GLU A 191 24.47 0.04 1.51
C GLU A 191 23.25 0.86 1.07
N PHE A 192 22.22 0.21 0.50
CA PHE A 192 21.01 0.87 0.01
C PHE A 192 19.77 0.56 0.85
N VAL A 193 19.87 -0.21 1.94
CA VAL A 193 18.69 -0.60 2.74
C VAL A 193 17.92 0.62 3.23
N GLU A 194 18.60 1.59 3.84
CA GLU A 194 17.97 2.83 4.32
C GLU A 194 17.28 3.61 3.19
N TYR A 195 17.96 3.77 2.05
CA TYR A 195 17.38 4.41 0.87
C TYR A 195 16.14 3.68 0.35
N LYS A 196 16.21 2.36 0.23
CA LYS A 196 15.12 1.54 -0.35
C LYS A 196 13.88 1.54 0.53
N LEU A 197 14.04 1.40 1.85
CA LEU A 197 12.90 1.41 2.76
C LEU A 197 12.23 2.79 2.79
N ASN A 198 13.00 3.89 2.88
CA ASN A 198 12.43 5.23 2.79
C ASN A 198 11.72 5.46 1.45
N TYR A 199 12.33 5.06 0.33
CA TYR A 199 11.72 5.20 -1.00
C TYR A 199 10.38 4.46 -1.12
N ILE A 200 10.27 3.24 -0.59
CA ILE A 200 9.01 2.47 -0.61
C ILE A 200 7.91 3.26 0.09
N VAL A 201 8.16 3.71 1.32
CA VAL A 201 7.18 4.44 2.14
C VAL A 201 6.86 5.82 1.54
N GLU A 202 7.86 6.58 1.09
CA GLU A 202 7.68 7.90 0.46
C GLU A 202 6.87 7.83 -0.84
N LYS A 203 6.89 6.68 -1.55
CA LYS A 203 6.09 6.46 -2.75
C LYS A 203 4.66 5.98 -2.46
N GLY A 204 4.31 5.76 -1.19
CA GLY A 204 2.99 5.27 -0.78
C GLY A 204 2.85 3.74 -0.82
N MET A 205 3.94 2.99 -0.92
CA MET A 205 3.93 1.53 -0.82
C MET A 205 4.31 1.08 0.59
N ASP A 206 4.07 -0.20 0.90
CA ASP A 206 4.20 -0.74 2.26
C ASP A 206 5.39 -1.67 2.47
N ILE A 207 5.88 -1.68 3.70
CA ILE A 207 6.85 -2.64 4.23
C ILE A 207 6.11 -3.61 5.17
N GLY A 208 6.11 -4.89 4.82
CA GLY A 208 5.53 -5.95 5.63
C GLY A 208 6.57 -6.82 6.33
N ASN A 209 6.13 -7.56 7.35
CA ASN A 209 6.97 -8.49 8.10
C ASN A 209 6.99 -9.88 7.46
N HIS A 210 8.18 -10.40 7.09
CA HIS A 210 8.34 -11.80 6.66
C HIS A 210 9.14 -12.66 7.65
N THR A 211 9.23 -12.23 8.91
CA THR A 211 10.06 -12.76 9.98
C THR A 211 11.56 -12.54 9.79
N ASN A 212 12.30 -12.44 10.88
CA ASN A 212 13.73 -12.17 10.85
C ASN A 212 14.55 -13.25 10.12
N THR A 213 14.22 -14.54 10.28
CA THR A 213 15.01 -15.67 9.76
C THR A 213 14.27 -16.55 8.76
N HIS A 214 13.10 -16.12 8.28
CA HIS A 214 12.23 -16.93 7.42
C HIS A 214 11.86 -18.27 8.10
N ILE A 215 11.42 -18.18 9.36
CA ILE A 215 11.20 -19.35 10.21
C ILE A 215 9.96 -20.14 9.79
N ASN A 216 10.01 -21.47 9.93
CA ASN A 216 8.79 -22.28 9.94
C ASN A 216 8.19 -22.32 11.36
N PHE A 217 6.99 -21.76 11.55
CA PHE A 217 6.37 -21.61 12.86
C PHE A 217 5.85 -22.91 13.49
N THR A 218 5.81 -24.03 12.77
CA THR A 218 5.18 -25.29 13.20
C THR A 218 5.56 -25.72 14.62
N ASN A 219 6.83 -25.56 15.01
CA ASN A 219 7.34 -25.93 16.34
C ASN A 219 7.90 -24.73 17.13
N ALA A 220 7.58 -23.50 16.74
CA ALA A 220 8.01 -22.30 17.46
C ALA A 220 7.21 -22.14 18.76
N ASN A 221 7.85 -21.60 19.81
CA ASN A 221 7.20 -21.21 21.05
C ASN A 221 6.85 -19.71 21.04
N ALA A 222 6.12 -19.24 22.06
CA ALA A 222 5.71 -17.83 22.17
C ALA A 222 6.87 -16.83 22.11
N GLU A 223 7.99 -17.14 22.77
CA GLU A 223 9.19 -16.29 22.80
C GLU A 223 9.81 -16.17 21.41
N LYS A 224 9.94 -17.29 20.70
CA LYS A 224 10.52 -17.32 19.37
C LYS A 224 9.64 -16.61 18.35
N ILE A 225 8.32 -16.76 18.43
CA ILE A 225 7.38 -16.06 17.53
C ILE A 225 7.56 -14.55 17.69
N GLN A 226 7.49 -14.05 18.93
CA GLN A 226 7.61 -12.61 19.21
C GLN A 226 9.01 -12.08 18.87
N GLU A 227 10.08 -12.87 19.07
CA GLU A 227 11.43 -12.49 18.65
C GLU A 227 11.55 -12.34 17.13
N GLU A 228 11.04 -13.31 16.37
CA GLU A 228 11.14 -13.31 14.91
C GLU A 228 10.37 -12.15 14.27
N LEU A 229 9.23 -11.78 14.84
CA LEU A 229 8.40 -10.66 14.38
C LEU A 229 8.98 -9.33 14.85
N GLY A 230 9.26 -9.20 16.14
CA GLY A 230 9.72 -7.95 16.75
C GLY A 230 11.06 -7.44 16.21
N ARG A 231 11.97 -8.34 15.79
CA ARG A 231 13.25 -7.95 15.17
C ARG A 231 13.09 -7.24 13.83
N ILE A 232 12.10 -7.62 13.02
CA ILE A 232 11.82 -6.90 11.77
C ILE A 232 11.25 -5.52 12.08
N ASN A 233 10.30 -5.44 13.01
CA ASN A 233 9.70 -4.17 13.41
C ASN A 233 10.76 -3.23 13.99
N GLU A 234 11.66 -3.72 14.84
CA GLU A 234 12.80 -2.96 15.36
C GLU A 234 13.76 -2.50 14.24
N MET A 235 14.07 -3.37 13.27
CA MET A 235 14.92 -3.01 12.14
C MET A 235 14.33 -1.88 11.31
N VAL A 236 13.03 -1.95 10.98
CA VAL A 236 12.33 -0.90 10.22
C VAL A 236 12.22 0.37 11.05
N ASN A 237 11.82 0.28 12.32
CA ASN A 237 11.67 1.44 13.20
C ASN A 237 12.99 2.20 13.43
N ASN A 238 14.13 1.51 13.44
CA ASN A 238 15.44 2.17 13.52
C ASN A 238 15.81 2.99 12.28
N ILE A 239 15.16 2.73 11.14
CA ILE A 239 15.39 3.43 9.86
C ILE A 239 14.28 4.46 9.62
N ILE A 240 13.03 4.09 9.91
CA ILE A 240 11.82 4.90 9.71
C ILE A 240 11.01 4.87 11.02
N PRO A 241 11.31 5.76 11.99
CA PRO A 241 10.71 5.71 13.33
C PRO A 241 9.19 5.84 13.38
N ASP A 242 8.59 6.52 12.41
CA ASP A 242 7.16 6.81 12.36
C ASP A 242 6.38 5.77 11.54
N TYR A 243 7.04 4.76 10.96
CA TYR A 243 6.40 3.69 10.20
C TYR A 243 6.07 2.49 11.09
N GLU A 244 4.81 2.08 11.10
CA GLU A 244 4.34 0.89 11.82
C GLU A 244 4.26 -0.32 10.87
N VAL A 245 5.08 -1.35 11.12
CA VAL A 245 4.94 -2.64 10.42
C VAL A 245 3.77 -3.43 11.01
N ASN A 246 2.62 -3.37 10.34
CA ASN A 246 1.35 -3.95 10.80
C ASN A 246 0.79 -5.07 9.88
N THR A 247 1.59 -5.55 8.92
CA THR A 247 1.23 -6.68 8.06
C THR A 247 2.27 -7.79 8.17
N LEU A 248 1.82 -9.05 8.08
CA LEU A 248 2.67 -10.24 8.21
C LEU A 248 2.37 -11.24 7.10
N ALA A 249 3.37 -11.63 6.32
CA ALA A 249 3.28 -12.82 5.47
C ALA A 249 3.96 -13.99 6.18
N LEU A 250 3.24 -15.10 6.37
CA LEU A 250 3.77 -16.27 7.06
C LEU A 250 4.73 -17.05 6.14
N PRO A 251 6.01 -17.24 6.52
CA PRO A 251 6.90 -18.11 5.76
C PRO A 251 6.31 -19.52 5.63
N PHE A 252 6.28 -20.03 4.40
CA PHE A 252 5.67 -21.31 4.03
C PHE A 252 4.16 -21.43 4.37
N GLY A 253 3.48 -20.33 4.72
CA GLY A 253 2.10 -20.36 5.24
C GLY A 253 2.01 -21.07 6.59
N SER A 254 3.14 -21.22 7.28
CA SER A 254 3.23 -22.06 8.47
C SER A 254 2.67 -21.35 9.70
N LYS A 255 1.93 -22.09 10.52
CA LYS A 255 1.39 -21.63 11.81
C LYS A 255 1.91 -22.52 12.93
N PRO A 256 1.98 -22.03 14.18
CA PRO A 256 2.22 -22.87 15.34
C PRO A 256 1.19 -24.01 15.41
N LYS A 257 1.67 -25.23 15.72
CA LYS A 257 0.80 -26.40 15.98
C LYS A 257 -0.12 -26.18 17.16
N ASP A 258 0.38 -25.53 18.21
CA ASP A 258 -0.42 -25.12 19.35
C ASP A 258 -1.21 -23.86 18.99
N GLU A 259 -2.53 -24.01 18.88
CA GLU A 259 -3.42 -22.92 18.48
C GLU A 259 -3.40 -21.75 19.46
N ALA A 260 -3.10 -22.01 20.75
CA ALA A 260 -3.00 -20.97 21.77
C ALA A 260 -1.84 -19.99 21.50
N LEU A 261 -0.88 -20.37 20.66
CA LEU A 261 0.25 -19.53 20.25
C LEU A 261 -0.06 -18.67 19.01
N ARG A 262 -1.11 -18.97 18.24
CA ARG A 262 -1.44 -18.22 17.01
C ARG A 262 -1.77 -16.76 17.28
N LYS A 263 -2.26 -16.43 18.48
CA LYS A 263 -2.46 -15.03 18.90
C LYS A 263 -1.19 -14.19 18.80
N TYR A 264 -0.01 -14.78 19.00
CA TYR A 264 1.26 -14.08 18.88
C TYR A 264 1.65 -13.78 17.43
N LEU A 265 0.99 -14.38 16.45
CA LEU A 265 1.12 -13.94 15.04
C LEU A 265 0.37 -12.62 14.80
N VAL A 266 -0.64 -12.31 15.61
CA VAL A 266 -1.46 -11.10 15.48
C VAL A 266 -0.92 -10.01 16.39
N GLU A 267 -0.70 -10.28 17.67
CA GLU A 267 -0.26 -9.27 18.62
C GLU A 267 0.69 -9.85 19.67
N GLY A 268 1.63 -9.03 20.13
CA GLY A 268 2.62 -9.45 21.10
C GLY A 268 3.50 -8.31 21.56
N THR A 269 4.60 -8.66 22.22
CA THR A 269 5.59 -7.69 22.69
C THR A 269 6.98 -8.27 22.56
N TYR A 270 7.90 -7.50 21.99
CA TYR A 270 9.31 -7.85 21.92
C TYR A 270 10.16 -6.73 22.54
N GLN A 271 10.99 -7.08 23.53
CA GLN A 271 11.83 -6.13 24.28
C GLN A 271 11.09 -4.89 24.84
N GLY A 272 9.80 -5.03 25.16
CA GLY A 272 8.96 -3.94 25.66
C GLY A 272 8.22 -3.14 24.59
N ASN A 273 8.49 -3.40 23.31
CA ASN A 273 7.78 -2.78 22.19
C ASN A 273 6.61 -3.69 21.76
N PRO A 274 5.35 -3.21 21.86
CA PRO A 274 4.21 -3.97 21.35
C PRO A 274 4.21 -3.97 19.83
N TYR A 275 3.57 -4.99 19.25
CA TYR A 275 3.21 -5.00 17.83
C TYR A 275 1.79 -5.54 17.66
N LYS A 276 1.13 -5.12 16.58
CA LYS A 276 -0.15 -5.64 16.14
C LYS A 276 -0.17 -5.74 14.62
N HIS A 277 -0.58 -6.89 14.10
CA HIS A 277 -0.79 -7.08 12.68
C HIS A 277 -2.29 -7.04 12.38
N VAL A 278 -2.70 -6.15 11.47
CA VAL A 278 -4.06 -6.08 10.94
C VAL A 278 -4.30 -7.14 9.86
N ALA A 279 -3.23 -7.55 9.16
CA ALA A 279 -3.24 -8.58 8.14
C ALA A 279 -2.17 -9.65 8.41
N VAL A 280 -2.57 -10.92 8.45
CA VAL A 280 -1.69 -12.08 8.48
C VAL A 280 -2.02 -12.98 7.28
N LEU A 281 -1.05 -13.11 6.38
CA LEU A 281 -1.21 -13.77 5.09
C LEU A 281 -0.73 -15.22 5.14
N GLU A 282 -1.58 -16.10 4.63
CA GLU A 282 -1.26 -17.51 4.39
C GLU A 282 -0.64 -17.71 3.00
N VAL A 283 -0.38 -18.96 2.64
CA VAL A 283 0.07 -19.32 1.29
C VAL A 283 -1.11 -19.80 0.46
N GLY A 284 -1.25 -19.20 -0.72
CA GLY A 284 -1.73 -19.79 -1.97
C GLY A 284 -2.92 -20.74 -1.94
N TRP A 285 -4.13 -20.26 -2.26
CA TRP A 285 -5.16 -21.13 -2.88
C TRP A 285 -6.23 -20.39 -3.68
N ASP A 286 -6.78 -19.29 -3.17
CA ASP A 286 -7.95 -18.65 -3.77
C ASP A 286 -8.15 -17.17 -3.42
N PRO A 287 -9.02 -16.42 -4.16
CA PRO A 287 -9.47 -15.08 -3.76
C PRO A 287 -10.11 -15.14 -2.38
N TYR A 288 -9.82 -14.13 -1.56
CA TYR A 288 -10.28 -14.11 -0.18
C TYR A 288 -11.55 -13.27 -0.03
N HIS A 289 -12.20 -13.38 1.13
CA HIS A 289 -13.46 -12.71 1.40
C HIS A 289 -13.35 -11.19 1.31
N SER A 290 -14.43 -10.49 0.94
CA SER A 290 -14.56 -9.05 1.20
C SER A 290 -14.28 -8.76 2.69
N PRO A 291 -13.66 -7.62 3.05
CA PRO A 291 -13.52 -7.23 4.46
C PRO A 291 -14.85 -7.09 5.18
N TYR A 292 -15.94 -6.91 4.44
CA TYR A 292 -17.29 -6.75 4.97
C TYR A 292 -18.02 -8.09 5.11
N HIS A 293 -17.45 -9.19 4.63
CA HIS A 293 -18.07 -10.50 4.69
C HIS A 293 -18.03 -11.07 6.13
N GLU A 294 -19.10 -11.76 6.57
CA GLU A 294 -19.20 -12.31 7.95
C GLU A 294 -18.09 -13.31 8.32
N SER A 295 -17.49 -13.93 7.31
CA SER A 295 -16.39 -14.91 7.44
C SER A 295 -15.00 -14.31 7.20
N PHE A 296 -14.89 -13.00 7.02
CA PHE A 296 -13.60 -12.35 6.89
C PHE A 296 -12.80 -12.47 8.18
N ASN A 297 -11.52 -12.82 8.06
CA ASN A 297 -10.60 -12.86 9.18
C ASN A 297 -9.23 -12.38 8.73
N GLY A 298 -8.87 -11.17 9.17
CA GLY A 298 -7.58 -10.54 8.87
C GLY A 298 -6.37 -11.38 9.32
N ALA A 299 -6.54 -12.31 10.27
CA ALA A 299 -5.47 -13.17 10.75
C ALA A 299 -5.22 -14.42 9.87
N THR A 300 -5.96 -14.61 8.78
CA THR A 300 -5.92 -15.81 7.92
C THR A 300 -6.18 -15.49 6.45
N ILE A 301 -5.68 -14.35 5.96
CA ILE A 301 -5.94 -13.92 4.58
C ILE A 301 -5.27 -14.88 3.59
N HIS A 302 -6.05 -15.45 2.68
CA HIS A 302 -5.52 -16.30 1.62
C HIS A 302 -4.89 -15.47 0.51
N ARG A 303 -3.93 -16.06 -0.20
CA ARG A 303 -3.26 -15.44 -1.34
C ARG A 303 -3.36 -16.29 -2.59
N ILE A 304 -3.08 -15.69 -3.74
CA ILE A 304 -3.00 -16.33 -5.05
C ILE A 304 -1.57 -16.20 -5.54
N ARG A 305 -0.98 -17.28 -6.04
CA ARG A 305 0.30 -17.17 -6.74
C ARG A 305 0.05 -16.45 -8.06
N ALA A 306 0.73 -15.32 -8.23
CA ALA A 306 0.53 -14.49 -9.42
C ALA A 306 1.30 -15.00 -10.65
N SER A 307 2.12 -16.03 -10.50
CA SER A 307 2.73 -16.75 -11.63
C SER A 307 1.73 -17.70 -12.27
N GLU A 308 2.02 -18.12 -13.50
CA GLU A 308 1.22 -19.11 -14.24
C GLU A 308 1.93 -20.47 -14.33
N THR A 309 3.05 -20.61 -13.60
CA THR A 309 3.91 -21.78 -13.64
C THR A 309 3.62 -22.68 -12.44
N LYS A 310 3.15 -23.91 -12.69
CA LYS A 310 2.82 -24.92 -11.66
C LYS A 310 1.81 -24.44 -10.61
N VAL A 311 0.80 -23.70 -11.08
CA VAL A 311 -0.28 -23.18 -10.23
C VAL A 311 -1.52 -24.06 -10.20
N ASP A 312 -1.52 -25.23 -10.86
CA ASP A 312 -2.57 -26.25 -10.78
C ASP A 312 -4.02 -25.73 -10.96
N GLY A 313 -4.20 -24.71 -11.81
CA GLY A 313 -5.52 -24.12 -12.10
C GLY A 313 -6.01 -23.12 -11.04
N VAL A 314 -5.12 -22.65 -10.16
CA VAL A 314 -5.41 -21.63 -9.14
C VAL A 314 -4.46 -20.43 -9.23
N GLY A 315 -3.96 -20.13 -10.44
CA GLY A 315 -3.17 -18.92 -10.72
C GLY A 315 -4.03 -17.67 -10.82
N MET A 316 -3.38 -16.52 -11.04
CA MET A 316 -4.08 -15.23 -11.21
C MET A 316 -5.08 -15.29 -12.37
N TYR A 317 -4.66 -15.74 -13.55
CA TYR A 317 -5.56 -15.75 -14.71
C TYR A 317 -6.68 -16.79 -14.59
N ASP A 318 -6.45 -17.91 -13.88
CA ASP A 318 -7.50 -18.89 -13.59
C ASP A 318 -8.61 -18.26 -12.73
N TRP A 319 -8.22 -17.51 -11.70
CA TRP A 319 -9.17 -16.86 -10.80
C TRP A 319 -9.88 -15.66 -11.43
N MET A 320 -9.19 -14.84 -12.22
CA MET A 320 -9.83 -13.79 -13.01
C MET A 320 -10.94 -14.39 -13.88
N LYS A 321 -10.62 -15.44 -14.64
CA LYS A 321 -11.61 -16.15 -15.46
C LYS A 321 -12.78 -16.70 -14.64
N ALA A 322 -12.52 -17.28 -13.47
CA ALA A 322 -13.57 -17.82 -12.61
C ALA A 322 -14.49 -16.71 -12.04
N LEU A 323 -13.94 -15.54 -11.71
CA LEU A 323 -14.69 -14.37 -11.26
C LEU A 323 -15.55 -13.80 -12.38
N ASP A 324 -14.97 -13.61 -13.58
CA ASP A 324 -15.68 -13.03 -14.73
C ASP A 324 -16.81 -13.92 -15.26
N GLN A 325 -16.65 -15.24 -15.14
CA GLN A 325 -17.68 -16.21 -15.52
C GLN A 325 -18.75 -16.43 -14.45
N GLY A 326 -18.67 -15.72 -13.31
CA GLY A 326 -19.58 -15.89 -12.18
C GLY A 326 -19.44 -17.24 -11.46
N GLY A 327 -18.34 -17.97 -11.68
CA GLY A 327 -18.00 -19.17 -10.92
C GLY A 327 -17.58 -18.86 -9.47
N ARG A 328 -17.20 -17.60 -9.24
CA ARG A 328 -16.93 -16.98 -7.94
C ARG A 328 -17.62 -15.62 -7.93
N LEU A 329 -17.86 -15.08 -6.73
CA LEU A 329 -18.48 -13.77 -6.59
C LEU A 329 -17.39 -12.69 -6.63
N ARG A 330 -17.36 -11.85 -7.66
CA ARG A 330 -16.41 -10.74 -7.79
C ARG A 330 -16.83 -9.55 -6.94
N TYR A 331 -15.86 -8.93 -6.25
CA TYR A 331 -16.08 -7.64 -5.61
C TYR A 331 -16.18 -6.54 -6.68
N ILE A 332 -17.20 -5.70 -6.60
CA ILE A 332 -17.36 -4.53 -7.47
C ILE A 332 -17.66 -3.36 -6.55
N SER A 333 -16.81 -2.33 -6.53
CA SER A 333 -16.99 -1.20 -5.62
C SER A 333 -18.15 -0.31 -6.05
N ASP A 334 -18.79 0.32 -5.08
CA ASP A 334 -19.75 1.40 -5.32
C ASP A 334 -19.09 2.79 -5.40
N GLY A 335 -17.81 2.89 -5.03
CA GLY A 335 -17.03 4.12 -5.07
C GLY A 335 -17.19 5.04 -3.85
N ASP A 336 -17.94 4.65 -2.82
CA ASP A 336 -18.10 5.42 -1.58
C ASP A 336 -17.48 4.65 -0.41
N PRO A 337 -16.34 5.10 0.16
CA PRO A 337 -15.68 4.38 1.23
C PRO A 337 -16.55 4.25 2.49
N ASN A 338 -17.62 5.04 2.65
CA ASN A 338 -18.48 4.99 3.84
C ASN A 338 -19.72 4.12 3.67
N VAL A 339 -19.96 3.58 2.48
CA VAL A 339 -21.12 2.75 2.17
C VAL A 339 -20.63 1.35 1.77
N VAL A 340 -21.39 0.33 2.18
CA VAL A 340 -21.22 -1.03 1.69
C VAL A 340 -22.45 -1.40 0.88
N THR A 341 -22.32 -1.35 -0.44
CA THR A 341 -23.45 -1.61 -1.36
C THR A 341 -23.44 -3.05 -1.86
N VAL A 342 -24.56 -3.74 -1.63
CA VAL A 342 -24.69 -5.18 -1.92
C VAL A 342 -26.06 -5.52 -2.52
N PRO A 343 -26.13 -6.37 -3.56
CA PRO A 343 -27.40 -6.88 -4.08
C PRO A 343 -28.15 -7.68 -3.00
N LYS A 344 -29.49 -7.60 -2.99
CA LYS A 344 -30.35 -8.30 -2.01
C LYS A 344 -30.05 -9.80 -1.90
N ALA A 345 -29.65 -10.44 -3.00
CA ALA A 345 -29.28 -11.86 -3.04
C ALA A 345 -28.04 -12.22 -2.20
N TYR A 346 -27.23 -11.24 -1.78
CA TYR A 346 -25.99 -11.42 -1.03
C TYR A 346 -25.99 -10.70 0.33
N GLU A 347 -27.11 -10.13 0.76
CA GLU A 347 -27.26 -9.45 2.06
C GLU A 347 -26.79 -10.34 3.24
N ASP A 348 -27.15 -11.62 3.23
CA ASP A 348 -26.80 -12.59 4.28
C ASP A 348 -25.29 -12.92 4.33
N ARG A 349 -24.46 -12.38 3.43
CA ARG A 349 -23.01 -12.59 3.45
C ARG A 349 -22.25 -11.50 4.20
N ILE A 350 -22.89 -10.36 4.46
CA ILE A 350 -22.25 -9.21 5.08
C ILE A 350 -22.35 -9.31 6.60
N SER A 351 -21.30 -8.90 7.30
CA SER A 351 -21.34 -8.74 8.76
C SER A 351 -22.45 -7.77 9.16
N HIS A 352 -23.25 -8.13 10.15
CA HIS A 352 -24.29 -7.24 10.68
C HIS A 352 -23.71 -6.05 11.48
N GLU A 353 -22.43 -6.10 11.82
CA GLU A 353 -21.70 -5.04 12.52
C GLU A 353 -20.51 -4.62 11.65
N LEU A 354 -20.69 -3.51 10.91
CA LEU A 354 -19.63 -2.82 10.19
C LEU A 354 -19.40 -1.46 10.86
N GLU A 355 -18.25 -1.30 11.51
CA GLU A 355 -17.93 -0.07 12.22
C GLU A 355 -17.77 1.08 11.22
N GLY A 356 -18.54 2.15 11.40
CA GLY A 356 -18.44 3.36 10.58
C GLY A 356 -18.93 3.24 9.14
N LYS A 357 -19.63 2.17 8.75
CA LYS A 357 -20.18 1.99 7.39
C LYS A 357 -21.71 1.95 7.36
N GLU A 358 -22.31 2.58 6.37
CA GLU A 358 -23.74 2.39 6.03
C GLU A 358 -23.89 1.16 5.12
N ILE A 359 -24.89 0.31 5.36
CA ILE A 359 -25.18 -0.81 4.45
C ILE A 359 -26.31 -0.41 3.49
N ARG A 360 -26.03 -0.47 2.19
CA ARG A 360 -27.01 -0.22 1.13
C ARG A 360 -27.37 -1.52 0.41
N ILE A 361 -28.60 -1.98 0.61
CA ILE A 361 -29.13 -3.17 -0.09
C ILE A 361 -30.03 -2.74 -1.25
N TYR A 362 -29.83 -3.33 -2.42
CA TYR A 362 -30.61 -3.03 -3.62
C TYR A 362 -31.05 -4.28 -4.39
N GLU A 363 -32.11 -4.14 -5.18
CA GLU A 363 -32.60 -5.20 -6.08
C GLU A 363 -32.22 -4.86 -7.53
N LEU A 364 -31.73 -5.85 -8.28
CA LEU A 364 -31.54 -5.75 -9.71
C LEU A 364 -32.89 -5.93 -10.40
N ASN A 365 -33.19 -5.07 -11.36
CA ASN A 365 -34.38 -5.20 -12.20
C ASN A 365 -34.25 -6.47 -13.06
N GLU A 366 -35.36 -7.20 -13.21
CA GLU A 366 -35.45 -8.39 -14.08
C GLU A 366 -35.33 -8.08 -15.58
#